data_AF-A0A7K4FD64-F1
#
_entry.id   AF-A0A7K4FD64-F1
#
_cell.length_a   1.000
_cell.length_b   1.000
_cell.length_c   1.000
_cell.angle_alpha   90.00
_cell.angle_beta   90.00
_cell.angle_gamma   90.00
#
_symmetry.space_group_name_H-M   'P 1'
#
loop_
_entity.id
_entity.type
_entity.pdbx_description
1 polymer ?
#
loop_
_entity_poly.entity_id
_entity_poly.type
_entity_poly.pdbx_seq_one_letter_code
_entity_poly.pdbx_strand_id
1 'polypeptide(L)' 'MEKLFDPSKSYMSCEKNIKTYLRSLSDSQLKIFFETLEYTPFPTLLMKEYKKRFKKVGS' A
#
# COMPACT_ATOMS: atom_id res chain seq x y z
N MET A 1 14.61 -28.57 -4.16
CA MET A 1 14.51 -27.38 -3.30
C MET A 1 14.08 -26.22 -4.17
N GLU A 2 12.83 -25.80 -4.09
CA GLU A 2 12.40 -24.54 -4.68
C GLU A 2 13.29 -23.43 -4.12
N LYS A 3 13.71 -22.50 -4.99
CA LYS A 3 14.56 -21.37 -4.61
C LYS A 3 13.82 -20.54 -3.56
N LEU A 4 14.11 -20.82 -2.28
CA LEU A 4 13.49 -20.22 -1.11
C LEU A 4 13.69 -18.69 -1.06
N PHE A 5 14.68 -18.20 -1.83
CA PHE A 5 15.01 -16.79 -1.98
C PHE A 5 15.07 -16.40 -3.47
N ASP A 6 13.93 -16.48 -4.15
CA ASP A 6 13.73 -15.74 -5.39
C ASP A 6 13.31 -14.30 -5.02
N PRO A 7 14.21 -13.30 -5.15
CA PRO A 7 13.94 -11.94 -4.70
C PRO A 7 12.75 -11.33 -5.45
N SER A 8 12.58 -11.72 -6.72
CA SER A 8 11.49 -11.25 -7.58
C SER A 8 10.15 -11.79 -7.10
N LYS A 9 10.08 -13.05 -6.65
CA LYS A 9 8.84 -13.63 -6.09
C LYS A 9 8.52 -13.11 -4.69
N SER A 10 9.54 -12.94 -3.85
CA SER A 10 9.37 -12.41 -2.48
C SER A 10 8.85 -10.97 -2.52
N TYR A 11 9.45 -10.11 -3.36
CA TYR A 11 9.04 -8.71 -3.52
C TYR A 11 7.62 -8.57 -4.08
N MET A 12 7.24 -9.36 -5.08
CA MET A 12 5.88 -9.37 -5.64
C MET A 12 4.83 -9.81 -4.60
N SER A 13 5.18 -10.76 -3.73
CA SER A 13 4.34 -11.15 -2.59
C SER A 13 4.19 -10.00 -1.58
N CYS A 14 5.30 -9.33 -1.23
CA CYS A 14 5.28 -8.18 -0.32
C CYS A 14 4.41 -7.03 -0.85
N GLU A 15 4.59 -6.61 -2.10
CA GLU A 15 3.77 -5.52 -2.68
C GLU A 15 2.29 -5.89 -2.72
N LYS A 16 1.95 -7.14 -3.07
CA LYS A 16 0.56 -7.64 -3.07
C LYS A 16 -0.04 -7.62 -1.66
N ASN A 17 0.72 -8.07 -0.66
CA ASN A 17 0.29 -8.08 0.74
C ASN A 17 0.07 -6.65 1.26
N ILE A 18 0.98 -5.73 0.97
CA ILE A 18 0.85 -4.31 1.34
C ILE A 18 -0.38 -3.70 0.69
N LYS A 19 -0.60 -3.91 -0.62
CA LYS A 19 -1.82 -3.43 -1.30
C LYS A 19 -3.10 -4.02 -0.68
N THR A 20 -3.08 -5.28 -0.28
CA THR A 20 -4.23 -5.95 0.34
C THR A 20 -4.51 -5.37 1.73
N TYR A 21 -3.47 -5.17 2.54
CA TYR A 21 -3.56 -4.49 3.82
C TYR A 21 -4.13 -3.08 3.68
N LEU A 22 -3.56 -2.25 2.79
CA LEU A 22 -4.02 -0.88 2.56
C LEU A 22 -5.49 -0.82 2.13
N ARG A 23 -5.95 -1.79 1.32
CA ARG A 23 -7.36 -1.89 0.92
C ARG A 23 -8.28 -2.22 2.10
N SER A 24 -7.82 -3.02 3.05
CA SER A 24 -8.60 -3.44 4.23
C SER A 24 -8.75 -2.35 5.30
N LEU A 25 -7.93 -1.29 5.25
CA LEU A 25 -8.01 -0.17 6.19
C LEU A 25 -9.34 0.57 6.03
N SER A 26 -9.90 1.04 7.16
CA SER A 26 -11.00 1.98 7.13
C SER A 26 -10.55 3.36 6.62
N ASP A 27 -11.50 4.20 6.25
CA ASP A 27 -11.20 5.54 5.76
C ASP A 27 -10.50 6.43 6.79
N SER A 28 -10.86 6.29 8.07
CA SER A 28 -10.21 7.02 9.16
C SER A 28 -8.77 6.55 9.36
N GLN A 29 -8.55 5.24 9.35
CA GLN A 29 -7.21 4.67 9.46
C GLN A 29 -6.33 5.10 8.27
N LEU A 30 -6.86 5.01 7.05
CA LEU A 30 -6.11 5.35 5.85
C LEU A 30 -5.69 6.84 5.84
N LYS A 31 -6.52 7.74 6.40
CA LYS A 31 -6.16 9.15 6.60
C LYS A 31 -5.04 9.33 7.62
N ILE A 32 -5.12 8.70 8.78
CA ILE A 32 -4.07 8.75 9.81
C ILE A 32 -2.73 8.24 9.24
N PHE A 33 -2.75 7.10 8.53
CA PHE A 33 -1.54 6.60 7.89
C PHE A 33 -0.97 7.60 6.87
N PHE A 34 -1.84 8.23 6.08
CA PHE A 34 -1.44 9.23 5.09
C PHE A 34 -0.87 10.51 5.72
N GLU A 35 -1.32 10.92 6.91
CA GLU A 35 -0.70 12.03 7.66
C GLU A 35 0.77 11.73 8.03
N THR A 36 1.09 10.45 8.22
CA THR A 36 2.45 9.96 8.54
C THR A 36 3.21 9.43 7.32
N LEU A 37 2.85 9.86 6.10
CA LEU A 37 3.37 9.32 4.84
C LEU A 37 4.90 9.28 4.75
N GLU A 38 5.59 10.27 5.32
CA GLU A 38 7.05 10.40 5.26
C GLU A 38 7.78 9.30 6.06
N TYR A 39 7.09 8.64 6.98
CA TYR A 39 7.66 7.63 7.88
C TYR A 39 7.27 6.19 7.51
N THR A 40 6.44 5.99 6.48
CA THR A 40 6.07 4.63 6.06
C THR A 40 7.13 4.02 5.14
N PRO A 41 7.41 2.71 5.24
CA PRO A 41 8.30 2.01 4.29
C PRO A 41 7.66 1.82 2.90
N PHE A 42 6.40 2.21 2.69
CA PHE A 42 5.69 2.06 1.40
C PHE A 42 4.91 3.33 1.00
N PRO A 43 5.54 4.51 0.96
CA PRO A 43 4.86 5.79 0.77
C PRO A 43 4.15 5.87 -0.58
N THR A 44 4.76 5.32 -1.64
CA THR A 44 4.15 5.29 -2.97
C THR A 44 2.87 4.46 -3.01
N LEU A 45 2.83 3.31 -2.33
CA LEU A 45 1.65 2.44 -2.32
C LEU A 45 0.52 3.05 -1.48
N LEU A 46 0.87 3.61 -0.31
CA LEU A 46 -0.07 4.32 0.55
C LEU A 46 -0.69 5.52 -0.17
N MET A 47 0.12 6.36 -0.82
CA MET A 47 -0.37 7.51 -1.57
C MET A 47 -1.25 7.10 -2.77
N LYS A 48 -0.94 5.99 -3.45
CA LYS A 48 -1.78 5.46 -4.54
C LYS A 48 -3.16 5.04 -4.03
N GLU A 49 -3.23 4.27 -2.94
CA GLU A 49 -4.52 3.85 -2.37
C GLU A 49 -5.31 5.03 -1.80
N TYR A 50 -4.64 5.96 -1.10
CA TYR A 50 -5.27 7.18 -0.59
C TYR A 50 -5.88 8.02 -1.71
N LYS A 51 -5.11 8.28 -2.79
CA LYS A 51 -5.63 8.99 -3.96
C LYS A 51 -6.77 8.22 -4.61
N LYS A 52 -6.66 6.91 -4.79
CA LYS A 52 -7.75 6.11 -5.36
C LYS A 52 -9.06 6.25 -4.57
N ARG A 53 -8.97 6.29 -3.24
CA ARG A 53 -10.15 6.30 -2.36
C ARG A 53 -10.75 7.69 -2.16
N PHE A 54 -9.92 8.71 -2.07
CA PHE A 54 -10.35 10.07 -1.69
C PHE A 54 -10.22 11.12 -2.79
N LYS A 55 -9.61 10.79 -3.95
CA LYS A 55 -9.65 11.68 -5.11
C LYS A 55 -11.07 11.63 -5.66
N LYS A 56 -11.85 12.69 -5.39
CA LYS A 56 -13.14 12.93 -6.04
C LYS A 56 -12.98 12.76 -7.55
N VAL A 57 -13.75 11.84 -8.13
CA VAL A 57 -14.04 11.88 -9.57
C VAL A 57 -14.80 13.19 -9.80
N GLY A 58 -14.17 14.15 -10.48
CA GLY A 58 -14.73 15.49 -10.62
C GLY A 58 -13.91 16.36 -11.56
N SER A 59 -13.87 15.99 -12.83
CA SER A 59 -13.95 16.86 -14.01
C SER A 59 -14.25 15.97 -15.21
#